data_AF-A0A838IX21-F1
#
_entry.id   AF-A0A838IX21-F1
#
_cell.length_a   1.000
_cell.length_b   1.000
_cell.length_c   1.000
_cell.angle_alpha   90.00
_cell.angle_beta   90.00
_cell.angle_gamma   90.00
#
_symmetry.space_group_name_H-M   'P 1'
#
loop_
_entity.id
_entity.type
_entity.pdbx_description
1 polymer ?
#
loop_
_entity_poly.entity_id
_entity_poly.type
_entity_poly.pdbx_seq_one_letter_code
_entity_poly.pdbx_strand_id
1 'polypeptide(L)'
;MNGVPAWAEGLSPRRRRVVDLFRRGQRDIVATFERLDGDGSFGDHTWARPEGGGGTARVIEGGRVFERGGVNVSAVRGASVPASLARAHPGIEGAPFFATGISMVLHARNPFVPAFHANFRYFEVGSGADPEVWWFGGGADLTPAYPHADDVRHFHGTLAAWCARHEHTDYATWKAVCDDYFTVRHRGEMRGVGGVFFDELTGVEEARAGGDAIFERDIECISDGIDTLTSAYVPLVERRAATPHGERERAWQALRRGRYVEFNLVYDRGTLFGLQTGGNIEAILMSMPPIASWSFDHHPEPGTPEAAALAAFQPRDWLAGEADAAESAPNTHPQEVETR
;
A
#
# COMPACT_ATOMS: atom_id res chain seq x y z
N MET A 1 7.93 24.94 3.99
CA MET A 1 9.29 24.70 4.51
C MET A 1 10.17 24.22 3.36
N ASN A 2 10.97 25.11 2.76
CA ASN A 2 11.59 24.89 1.45
C ASN A 2 13.10 24.54 1.51
N GLY A 3 13.57 24.00 2.62
CA GLY A 3 14.95 23.51 2.75
C GLY A 3 15.10 22.03 2.35
N VAL A 4 16.28 21.65 1.88
CA VAL A 4 16.71 20.25 1.84
C VAL A 4 16.96 19.82 3.30
N PRO A 5 16.28 18.79 3.82
CA PRO A 5 16.51 18.31 5.18
C PRO A 5 17.96 17.84 5.31
N ALA A 6 18.56 18.01 6.48
CA ALA A 6 19.94 17.58 6.74
C ALA A 6 20.17 16.10 6.34
N TRP A 7 19.16 15.24 6.52
CA TRP A 7 19.24 13.82 6.15
C TRP A 7 19.36 13.55 4.64
N ALA A 8 19.02 14.53 3.80
CA ALA A 8 19.10 14.48 2.34
C ALA A 8 20.36 15.19 1.77
N GLU A 9 21.24 15.70 2.63
CA GLU A 9 22.50 16.30 2.20
C GLU A 9 23.49 15.24 1.69
N GLY A 10 24.37 15.66 0.76
CA GLY A 10 25.43 14.80 0.20
C GLY A 10 24.93 13.64 -0.68
N LEU A 11 23.66 13.64 -1.10
CA LEU A 11 23.14 12.68 -2.07
C LEU A 11 23.71 12.94 -3.47
N SER A 12 24.05 11.86 -4.18
CA SER A 12 24.40 11.90 -5.60
C SER A 12 23.22 12.43 -6.44
N PRO A 13 23.45 12.89 -7.68
CA PRO A 13 22.37 13.40 -8.53
C PRO A 13 21.20 12.41 -8.70
N ARG A 14 21.50 11.12 -8.92
CA ARG A 14 20.50 10.05 -9.04
C ARG A 14 19.67 9.90 -7.76
N ARG A 15 20.33 9.71 -6.61
CA ARG A 15 19.66 9.58 -5.30
C ARG A 15 18.79 10.79 -4.98
N ARG A 16 19.30 12.01 -5.23
CA ARG A 16 18.58 13.26 -4.99
C ARG A 16 17.31 13.34 -5.82
N ARG A 17 17.38 12.98 -7.11
CA ARG A 17 16.21 12.99 -7.99
C ARG A 17 15.10 12.08 -7.49
N VAL A 18 15.43 10.89 -7.01
CA VAL A 18 14.44 9.96 -6.42
C VAL A 18 13.87 10.49 -5.11
N VAL A 19 14.71 11.05 -4.22
CA VAL A 19 14.24 11.65 -2.96
C VAL A 19 13.32 12.84 -3.23
N ASP A 20 13.65 13.70 -4.17
CA ASP A 20 12.83 14.86 -4.52
C ASP A 20 11.50 14.46 -5.14
N LEU A 21 11.48 13.38 -5.94
CA LEU A 21 10.25 12.74 -6.42
C LEU A 21 9.33 12.34 -5.25
N PHE A 22 9.86 11.58 -4.29
CA PHE A 22 9.05 11.11 -3.15
C PHE A 22 8.62 12.24 -2.22
N ARG A 23 9.46 13.26 -1.99
CA ARG A 23 9.09 14.44 -1.21
C ARG A 23 8.03 15.30 -1.89
N ARG A 24 8.09 15.43 -3.21
CA ARG A 24 7.02 16.07 -4.00
C ARG A 24 5.72 15.29 -3.82
N GLY A 25 5.75 13.98 -4.06
CA GLY A 25 4.59 13.10 -3.88
C GLY A 25 3.97 13.23 -2.49
N GLN A 26 4.78 13.17 -1.43
CA GLN A 26 4.30 13.33 -0.05
C GLN A 26 3.59 14.67 0.15
N ARG A 27 4.17 15.79 -0.30
CA ARG A 27 3.56 17.11 -0.14
C ARG A 27 2.21 17.18 -0.87
N ASP A 28 2.15 16.71 -2.10
CA ASP A 28 0.98 16.88 -2.96
C ASP A 28 -0.17 15.95 -2.52
N ILE A 29 0.17 14.73 -2.09
CA ILE A 29 -0.76 13.75 -1.50
C ILE A 29 -1.27 14.24 -0.14
N VAL A 30 -0.39 14.69 0.75
CA VAL A 30 -0.80 15.23 2.06
C VAL A 30 -1.72 16.41 1.89
N ALA A 31 -1.41 17.36 1.00
CA ALA A 31 -2.28 18.49 0.73
C ALA A 31 -3.67 18.03 0.24
N THR A 32 -3.74 16.93 -0.51
CA THR A 32 -5.01 16.33 -0.96
C THR A 32 -5.78 15.68 0.19
N PHE A 33 -5.11 14.93 1.05
CA PHE A 33 -5.74 14.30 2.21
C PHE A 33 -6.18 15.32 3.28
N GLU A 34 -5.42 16.39 3.51
CA GLU A 34 -5.83 17.50 4.39
C GLU A 34 -7.11 18.16 3.86
N ARG A 35 -7.21 18.43 2.55
CA ARG A 35 -8.45 18.95 1.94
C ARG A 35 -9.65 18.00 2.11
N LEU A 36 -9.43 16.69 1.97
CA LEU A 36 -10.49 15.70 2.17
C LEU A 36 -10.94 15.63 3.63
N ASP A 37 -10.01 15.71 4.58
CA ASP A 37 -10.32 15.70 6.01
C ASP A 37 -11.05 16.98 6.43
N GLY A 38 -10.69 18.13 5.85
CA GLY A 38 -11.23 19.45 6.16
C GLY A 38 -10.33 20.15 7.19
N ASP A 39 -10.68 20.07 8.47
CA ASP A 39 -9.93 20.73 9.56
C ASP A 39 -8.72 19.93 10.06
N GLY A 40 -8.55 18.69 9.57
CA GLY A 40 -7.43 17.83 9.92
C GLY A 40 -6.12 18.28 9.26
N SER A 41 -5.01 18.14 10.00
CA SER A 41 -3.67 18.42 9.49
C SER A 41 -2.73 17.26 9.73
N PHE A 42 -1.83 17.00 8.78
CA PHE A 42 -0.79 16.00 8.94
C PHE A 42 0.45 16.68 9.53
N GLY A 43 0.70 16.44 10.83
CA GLY A 43 1.84 16.95 11.58
C GLY A 43 3.17 16.49 11.00
N ASP A 44 4.22 17.31 11.12
CA ASP A 44 5.57 17.01 10.62
C ASP A 44 6.45 16.41 11.71
N HIS A 45 6.93 15.20 11.45
CA HIS A 45 7.86 14.48 12.33
C HIS A 45 9.09 14.10 11.51
N THR A 46 10.10 14.98 11.53
CA THR A 46 11.38 14.75 10.84
C THR A 46 12.41 14.16 11.79
N TRP A 47 13.14 13.13 11.35
CA TRP A 47 14.22 12.50 12.10
C TRP A 47 15.47 12.29 11.25
N ALA A 48 16.61 12.16 11.93
CA ALA A 48 17.88 11.73 11.35
C ALA A 48 18.33 10.42 12.01
N ARG A 49 19.04 9.56 11.27
CA ARG A 49 19.65 8.35 11.81
C ARG A 49 21.12 8.62 12.13
N PRO A 50 21.65 8.14 13.28
CA PRO A 50 23.08 8.23 13.59
C PRO A 50 23.96 7.57 12.51
N GLU A 51 23.48 6.49 11.90
CA GLU A 51 24.17 5.74 10.84
C GLU A 51 24.11 6.41 9.46
N GLY A 52 23.39 7.52 9.34
CA GLY A 52 23.23 8.27 8.09
C GLY A 52 21.82 8.15 7.48
N GLY A 53 21.37 9.26 6.92
CA GLY A 53 20.00 9.40 6.41
C GLY A 53 18.99 9.77 7.49
N GLY A 54 17.71 9.50 7.23
CA GLY A 54 16.60 9.99 8.03
C GLY A 54 15.29 9.92 7.27
N GLY A 55 14.33 10.75 7.67
CA GLY A 55 13.04 10.84 7.01
C GLY A 55 12.14 11.90 7.61
N THR A 56 10.97 12.04 7.00
CA THR A 56 9.88 12.90 7.44
C THR A 56 8.59 12.09 7.36
N ALA A 57 7.94 11.91 8.52
CA ALA A 57 6.62 11.36 8.63
C ALA A 57 5.63 12.51 8.71
N ARG A 58 4.59 12.45 7.86
CA ARG A 58 3.44 13.34 7.94
C ARG A 58 2.30 12.53 8.51
N VAL A 59 1.79 12.85 9.70
CA VAL A 59 0.85 12.01 10.44
C VAL A 59 -0.37 12.79 10.88
N ILE A 60 -1.57 12.25 10.67
CA ILE A 60 -2.83 12.75 11.21
C ILE A 60 -3.37 11.75 12.23
N GLU A 61 -3.87 12.26 13.35
CA GLU A 61 -4.53 11.49 14.41
C GLU A 61 -5.85 12.16 14.76
N GLY A 62 -6.91 11.38 14.91
CA GLY A 62 -8.21 11.90 15.32
C GLY A 62 -8.93 12.77 14.28
N GLY A 63 -8.52 12.72 13.00
CA GLY A 63 -9.16 13.47 11.91
C GLY A 63 -10.64 13.13 11.71
N ARG A 64 -11.31 13.96 10.92
CA ARG A 64 -12.75 13.82 10.64
C ARG A 64 -13.02 12.63 9.73
N VAL A 65 -12.24 12.52 8.66
CA VAL A 65 -12.29 11.42 7.67
C VAL A 65 -11.25 10.37 8.02
N PHE A 66 -10.01 10.77 8.27
CA PHE A 66 -8.91 9.88 8.63
C PHE A 66 -8.77 9.82 10.14
N GLU A 67 -9.23 8.73 10.74
CA GLU A 67 -9.10 8.51 12.19
C GLU A 67 -7.63 8.41 12.59
N ARG A 68 -6.82 7.81 11.71
CA ARG A 68 -5.36 7.85 11.72
C ARG A 68 -4.86 7.74 10.29
N GLY A 69 -3.79 8.45 9.96
CA GLY A 69 -3.12 8.25 8.69
C GLY A 69 -1.71 8.78 8.71
N GLY A 70 -0.87 8.28 7.83
CA GLY A 70 0.43 8.87 7.62
C GLY A 70 0.99 8.65 6.23
N VAL A 71 1.83 9.59 5.82
CA VAL A 71 2.57 9.58 4.56
C VAL A 71 4.03 9.86 4.92
N ASN A 72 4.86 8.84 4.83
CA ASN A 72 6.26 8.86 5.26
C ASN A 72 7.17 8.89 4.06
N VAL A 73 8.20 9.74 4.11
CA VAL A 73 9.34 9.68 3.20
C VAL A 73 10.59 9.43 4.02
N SER A 74 11.39 8.45 3.61
CA SER A 74 12.67 8.15 4.26
C SER A 74 13.75 8.01 3.22
N ALA A 75 14.98 8.42 3.56
CA ALA A 75 16.18 8.10 2.79
C ALA A 75 17.25 7.63 3.77
N VAL A 76 17.63 6.36 3.68
CA VAL A 76 18.52 5.67 4.61
C VAL A 76 19.77 5.25 3.88
N ARG A 77 20.91 5.41 4.55
CA ARG A 77 22.22 4.94 4.11
C ARG A 77 22.75 3.94 5.13
N GLY A 78 23.49 2.94 4.68
CA GLY A 78 24.15 2.00 5.56
C GLY A 78 25.45 1.48 4.96
N ALA A 79 26.38 1.10 5.84
CA ALA A 79 27.71 0.63 5.45
C ALA A 79 27.71 -0.78 4.85
N SER A 80 26.69 -1.59 5.15
CA SER A 80 26.56 -2.97 4.67
C SER A 80 25.11 -3.29 4.35
N VAL A 81 24.86 -3.94 3.21
CA VAL A 81 23.56 -4.53 2.86
C VAL A 81 23.11 -5.49 3.97
N PRO A 82 21.81 -5.48 4.35
CA PRO A 82 21.28 -6.43 5.32
C PRO A 82 21.31 -7.89 4.82
N ALA A 83 21.59 -8.83 5.72
CA ALA A 83 21.74 -10.25 5.37
C ALA A 83 20.48 -10.90 4.77
N SER A 84 19.27 -10.38 5.04
CA SER A 84 18.04 -10.82 4.38
C SER A 84 18.04 -10.50 2.90
N LEU A 85 18.56 -9.34 2.52
CA LEU A 85 18.58 -8.86 1.14
C LEU A 85 19.74 -9.47 0.35
N ALA A 86 20.91 -9.63 0.98
CA ALA A 86 22.03 -10.33 0.35
C ALA A 86 21.71 -11.79 0.01
N ARG A 87 20.85 -12.46 0.79
CA ARG A 87 20.36 -13.81 0.45
C ARG A 87 19.52 -13.85 -0.82
N ALA A 88 18.81 -12.76 -1.16
CA ALA A 88 18.03 -12.66 -2.38
C ALA A 88 18.90 -12.27 -3.59
N HIS A 89 19.99 -11.52 -3.34
CA HIS A 89 20.93 -11.08 -4.37
C HIS A 89 22.37 -11.43 -3.97
N PRO A 90 22.85 -12.65 -4.24
CA PRO A 90 24.22 -13.03 -3.94
C PRO A 90 25.23 -12.09 -4.62
N GLY A 91 26.26 -11.66 -3.90
CA GLY A 91 27.33 -10.80 -4.42
C GLY A 91 27.28 -9.33 -3.96
N ILE A 92 26.27 -8.93 -3.18
CA ILE A 92 26.18 -7.58 -2.59
C ILE A 92 26.50 -7.56 -1.09
N GLU A 93 26.96 -8.68 -0.53
CA GLU A 93 27.32 -8.81 0.89
C GLU A 93 28.37 -7.77 1.30
N GLY A 94 28.14 -7.09 2.42
CA GLY A 94 29.11 -6.13 2.96
C GLY A 94 29.20 -4.80 2.19
N ALA A 95 28.53 -4.67 1.04
CA ALA A 95 28.55 -3.45 0.25
C ALA A 95 27.69 -2.34 0.89
N PRO A 96 28.07 -1.05 0.74
CA PRO A 96 27.23 0.05 1.20
C PRO A 96 25.94 0.12 0.40
N PHE A 97 24.86 0.58 1.01
CA PHE A 97 23.57 0.69 0.35
C PHE A 97 22.90 2.04 0.60
N PHE A 98 21.94 2.35 -0.28
CA PHE A 98 21.00 3.44 -0.13
C PHE A 98 19.58 2.93 -0.40
N ALA A 99 18.65 3.29 0.47
CA ALA A 99 17.24 2.98 0.34
C ALA A 99 16.41 4.23 0.56
N THR A 100 15.48 4.53 -0.34
CA THR A 100 14.54 5.64 -0.16
C THR A 100 13.14 5.23 -0.58
N GLY A 101 12.12 5.86 -0.03
CA GLY A 101 10.75 5.53 -0.37
C GLY A 101 9.73 6.53 0.14
N ILE A 102 8.56 6.50 -0.48
CA ILE A 102 7.30 7.03 0.05
C ILE A 102 6.43 5.85 0.47
N SER A 103 5.87 5.90 1.67
CA SER A 103 4.93 4.89 2.18
C SER A 103 3.77 5.58 2.86
N MET A 104 2.56 5.10 2.68
CA MET A 104 1.38 5.64 3.34
C MET A 104 0.42 4.57 3.78
N VAL A 105 -0.23 4.83 4.90
CA VAL A 105 -1.36 4.05 5.41
C VAL A 105 -2.42 5.01 5.91
N LEU A 106 -3.66 4.80 5.50
CA LEU A 106 -4.80 5.60 5.95
C LEU A 106 -5.87 4.68 6.53
N HIS A 107 -6.25 4.96 7.78
CA HIS A 107 -7.35 4.32 8.49
C HIS A 107 -8.48 5.34 8.64
N ALA A 108 -9.49 5.23 7.78
CA ALA A 108 -10.64 6.12 7.82
C ALA A 108 -11.52 5.86 9.04
N ARG A 109 -12.16 6.91 9.56
CA ARG A 109 -13.12 6.85 10.67
C ARG A 109 -14.41 6.15 10.27
N ASN A 110 -14.91 6.40 9.06
CA ASN A 110 -16.14 5.77 8.59
C ASN A 110 -15.84 4.31 8.14
N PRO A 111 -16.53 3.27 8.66
CA PRO A 111 -16.35 1.87 8.26
C PRO A 111 -16.51 1.60 6.77
N PHE A 112 -17.30 2.44 6.08
CA PHE A 112 -17.55 2.31 4.64
C PHE A 112 -16.45 2.91 3.77
N VAL A 113 -15.51 3.67 4.37
CA VAL A 113 -14.29 4.11 3.66
C VAL A 113 -13.21 3.07 3.90
N PRO A 114 -12.68 2.43 2.84
CA PRO A 114 -11.64 1.43 2.99
C PRO A 114 -10.35 2.02 3.58
N ALA A 115 -9.64 1.21 4.37
CA ALA A 115 -8.26 1.51 4.68
C ALA A 115 -7.42 1.38 3.39
N PHE A 116 -6.40 2.21 3.28
CA PHE A 116 -5.57 2.31 2.06
C PHE A 116 -4.11 2.24 2.42
N HIS A 117 -3.34 1.49 1.63
CA HIS A 117 -1.89 1.43 1.72
C HIS A 117 -1.27 1.64 0.35
N ALA A 118 -0.17 2.38 0.31
CA ALA A 118 0.69 2.44 -0.86
C ALA A 118 2.16 2.60 -0.46
N ASN A 119 3.05 2.05 -1.27
CA ASN A 119 4.48 2.19 -1.12
C ASN A 119 5.13 2.32 -2.50
N PHE A 120 6.08 3.24 -2.63
CA PHE A 120 7.04 3.25 -3.73
C PHE A 120 8.42 3.45 -3.14
N ARG A 121 9.38 2.66 -3.58
CA ARG A 121 10.73 2.64 -3.03
C ARG A 121 11.77 2.46 -4.13
N TYR A 122 12.98 2.88 -3.80
CA TYR A 122 14.18 2.72 -4.58
C TYR A 122 15.27 2.16 -3.68
N PHE A 123 15.98 1.17 -4.18
CA PHE A 123 17.14 0.59 -3.52
C PHE A 123 18.31 0.60 -4.47
N GLU A 124 19.50 0.90 -3.95
CA GLU A 124 20.76 0.74 -4.69
C GLU A 124 21.90 0.30 -3.77
N VAL A 125 22.85 -0.41 -4.38
CA VAL A 125 24.10 -0.89 -3.77
C VAL A 125 25.27 -0.13 -4.38
N GLY A 126 26.18 0.35 -3.55
CA GLY A 126 27.40 1.04 -3.96
C GLY A 126 27.47 2.53 -3.59
N SER A 127 28.44 3.22 -4.18
CA SER A 127 28.80 4.61 -3.83
C SER A 127 27.88 5.68 -4.45
N GLY A 128 26.91 5.29 -5.27
CA GLY A 128 25.83 6.14 -5.79
C GLY A 128 26.18 7.04 -6.97
N ALA A 129 27.44 7.08 -7.42
CA ALA A 129 27.82 7.68 -8.71
C ALA A 129 27.53 6.71 -9.86
N ASP A 130 27.77 5.41 -9.63
CA ASP A 130 27.47 4.32 -10.54
C ASP A 130 27.13 3.07 -9.68
N PRO A 131 25.86 2.89 -9.28
CA PRO A 131 25.48 1.77 -8.42
C PRO A 131 25.54 0.44 -9.20
N GLU A 132 26.15 -0.56 -8.59
CA GLU A 132 26.33 -1.89 -9.19
C GLU A 132 25.00 -2.62 -9.41
N VAL A 133 24.07 -2.38 -8.48
CA VAL A 133 22.74 -2.96 -8.43
C VAL A 133 21.78 -1.88 -7.96
N TRP A 134 20.64 -1.74 -8.63
CA TRP A 134 19.55 -0.88 -8.19
C TRP A 134 18.22 -1.39 -8.73
N TRP A 135 17.12 -1.05 -8.05
CA TRP A 135 15.77 -1.31 -8.54
C TRP A 135 14.75 -0.41 -7.86
N PHE A 136 13.59 -0.27 -8.51
CA PHE A 136 12.38 0.27 -7.88
C PHE A 136 11.46 -0.86 -7.46
N GLY A 137 10.64 -0.61 -6.44
CA GLY A 137 9.57 -1.50 -6.02
C GLY A 137 8.40 -0.70 -5.48
N GLY A 138 7.23 -1.32 -5.36
CA GLY A 138 6.08 -0.60 -4.85
C GLY A 138 4.76 -1.32 -5.00
N GLY A 139 3.70 -0.54 -4.90
CA GLY A 139 2.34 -1.03 -4.98
C GLY A 139 1.35 -0.16 -4.23
N ALA A 140 0.08 -0.50 -4.41
CA ALA A 140 -1.03 0.07 -3.67
C ALA A 140 -2.10 -1.01 -3.47
N ASP A 141 -2.71 -1.04 -2.29
CA ASP A 141 -3.75 -2.00 -1.95
C ASP A 141 -4.86 -1.39 -1.08
N LEU A 142 -6.03 -2.02 -1.16
CA LEU A 142 -7.26 -1.53 -0.54
C LEU A 142 -7.81 -2.55 0.46
N THR A 143 -8.11 -2.10 1.68
CA THR A 143 -8.62 -2.93 2.77
C THR A 143 -9.97 -2.41 3.28
N PRO A 144 -11.08 -2.76 2.61
CA PRO A 144 -12.43 -2.39 3.07
C PRO A 144 -12.87 -3.22 4.28
N ALA A 145 -13.60 -2.60 5.21
CA ALA A 145 -14.41 -3.36 6.18
C ALA A 145 -15.72 -3.83 5.53
N TYR A 146 -16.32 -2.97 4.70
CA TYR A 146 -17.47 -3.27 3.85
C TYR A 146 -17.09 -3.04 2.38
N PRO A 147 -16.82 -4.11 1.60
CA PRO A 147 -16.43 -3.98 0.21
C PRO A 147 -17.62 -3.55 -0.66
N HIS A 148 -17.43 -2.51 -1.47
CA HIS A 148 -18.39 -2.07 -2.49
C HIS A 148 -17.83 -2.37 -3.87
N ALA A 149 -18.52 -3.19 -4.67
CA ALA A 149 -18.01 -3.66 -5.96
C ALA A 149 -17.54 -2.51 -6.88
N ASP A 150 -18.30 -1.42 -6.97
CA ASP A 150 -17.95 -0.27 -7.82
C ASP A 150 -16.71 0.50 -7.32
N ASP A 151 -16.48 0.53 -6.00
CA ASP A 151 -15.28 1.14 -5.43
C ASP A 151 -14.04 0.29 -5.75
N VAL A 152 -14.18 -1.03 -5.62
CA VAL A 152 -13.09 -1.97 -5.93
C VAL A 152 -12.78 -1.95 -7.43
N ARG A 153 -13.81 -1.95 -8.29
CA ARG A 153 -13.65 -1.78 -9.75
C ARG A 153 -12.97 -0.47 -10.11
N HIS A 154 -13.38 0.65 -9.49
CA HIS A 154 -12.73 1.95 -9.70
C HIS A 154 -11.26 1.90 -9.34
N PHE A 155 -10.94 1.35 -8.17
CA PHE A 155 -9.57 1.24 -7.68
C PHE A 155 -8.70 0.41 -8.63
N HIS A 156 -9.12 -0.82 -8.92
CA HIS A 156 -8.41 -1.74 -9.81
C HIS A 156 -8.33 -1.22 -11.25
N GLY A 157 -9.39 -0.60 -11.77
CA GLY A 157 -9.40 -0.01 -13.12
C GLY A 157 -8.44 1.17 -13.23
N THR A 158 -8.32 1.98 -12.18
CA THR A 158 -7.36 3.08 -12.11
C THR A 158 -5.92 2.57 -12.09
N LEU A 159 -5.63 1.51 -11.32
CA LEU A 159 -4.30 0.88 -11.30
C LEU A 159 -3.95 0.19 -12.63
N ALA A 160 -4.92 -0.49 -13.25
CA ALA A 160 -4.74 -1.09 -14.58
C ALA A 160 -4.45 -0.02 -15.64
N ALA A 161 -5.15 1.11 -15.60
CA ALA A 161 -4.90 2.24 -16.49
C ALA A 161 -3.52 2.88 -16.25
N TRP A 162 -2.97 2.84 -15.04
CA TRP A 162 -1.58 3.22 -14.78
C TRP A 162 -0.59 2.24 -15.41
N CYS A 163 -0.76 0.95 -15.19
CA CYS A 163 0.11 -0.06 -15.82
C CYS A 163 0.08 0.06 -17.36
N ALA A 164 -1.10 0.28 -17.95
CA ALA A 164 -1.24 0.41 -19.40
C ALA A 164 -0.46 1.59 -20.03
N ARG A 165 -0.01 2.58 -19.25
CA ARG A 165 0.86 3.67 -19.74
C ARG A 165 2.32 3.28 -19.90
N HIS A 166 2.73 2.13 -19.35
CA HIS A 166 4.12 1.70 -19.29
C HIS A 166 4.27 0.27 -19.83
N GLU A 167 4.91 0.13 -20.98
CA GLU A 167 5.02 -1.14 -21.73
C GLU A 167 5.73 -2.27 -20.96
N HIS A 168 6.53 -1.92 -19.95
CA HIS A 168 7.29 -2.87 -19.12
C HIS A 168 6.53 -3.29 -17.85
N THR A 169 5.24 -2.94 -17.74
CA THR A 169 4.42 -3.25 -16.58
C THR A 169 3.25 -4.14 -16.98
N ASP A 170 2.82 -5.00 -16.07
CA ASP A 170 1.67 -5.86 -16.25
C ASP A 170 0.80 -5.88 -15.00
N TYR A 171 -0.39 -5.28 -15.13
CA TYR A 171 -1.38 -5.25 -14.07
C TYR A 171 -1.77 -6.65 -13.59
N ALA A 172 -1.95 -7.61 -14.50
CA ALA A 172 -2.39 -8.95 -14.13
C ALA A 172 -1.35 -9.64 -13.23
N THR A 173 -0.07 -9.57 -13.62
CA THR A 173 1.05 -10.05 -12.82
C THR A 173 1.10 -9.35 -11.47
N TRP A 174 1.17 -8.01 -11.42
CA TRP A 174 1.31 -7.29 -10.15
C TRP A 174 0.11 -7.45 -9.22
N LYS A 175 -1.09 -7.62 -9.78
CA LYS A 175 -2.29 -7.93 -9.01
C LYS A 175 -2.19 -9.32 -8.39
N ALA A 176 -1.77 -10.33 -9.15
CA ALA A 176 -1.60 -11.69 -8.61
C ALA A 176 -0.54 -11.72 -7.50
N VAL A 177 0.56 -10.98 -7.64
CA VAL A 177 1.56 -10.83 -6.58
C VAL A 177 0.97 -10.12 -5.35
N CYS A 178 0.12 -9.10 -5.54
CA CYS A 178 -0.56 -8.40 -4.45
C CYS A 178 -1.46 -9.35 -3.64
N ASP A 179 -2.24 -10.18 -4.33
CA ASP A 179 -3.13 -11.14 -3.69
C ASP A 179 -2.36 -12.15 -2.81
N ASP A 180 -1.26 -12.71 -3.33
CA ASP A 180 -0.42 -13.66 -2.59
C ASP A 180 0.30 -12.97 -1.42
N TYR A 181 0.91 -11.80 -1.66
CA TYR A 181 1.70 -11.10 -0.66
C TYR A 181 0.85 -10.69 0.55
N PHE A 182 -0.34 -10.12 0.31
CA PHE A 182 -1.22 -9.60 1.35
C PHE A 182 -2.22 -10.64 1.91
N THR A 183 -1.83 -11.92 1.96
CA THR A 183 -2.63 -12.98 2.56
C THR A 183 -2.32 -13.21 4.05
N VAL A 184 -3.36 -13.19 4.90
CA VAL A 184 -3.27 -13.58 6.31
C VAL A 184 -3.35 -15.10 6.39
N ARG A 185 -2.22 -15.76 6.16
CA ARG A 185 -2.16 -17.23 5.94
C ARG A 185 -2.84 -18.06 7.04
N HIS A 186 -2.67 -17.68 8.31
CA HIS A 186 -3.28 -18.40 9.43
C HIS A 186 -4.81 -18.20 9.55
N ARG A 187 -5.41 -17.31 8.75
CA ARG A 187 -6.85 -17.07 8.64
C ARG A 187 -7.44 -17.58 7.31
N GLY A 188 -6.59 -17.89 6.33
CA GLY A 188 -7.04 -18.30 4.98
C GLY A 188 -7.77 -17.19 4.22
N GLU A 189 -7.52 -15.92 4.54
CA GLU A 189 -8.13 -14.75 3.88
C GLU A 189 -7.07 -13.72 3.49
N MET A 190 -7.35 -12.97 2.43
CA MET A 190 -6.59 -11.78 2.09
C MET A 190 -6.84 -10.66 3.13
N ARG A 191 -5.85 -9.80 3.33
CA ARG A 191 -5.96 -8.61 4.18
C ARG A 191 -7.07 -7.67 3.71
N GLY A 192 -7.25 -7.58 2.39
CA GLY A 192 -8.22 -6.71 1.73
C GLY A 192 -8.64 -7.29 0.38
N VAL A 193 -8.94 -6.41 -0.58
CA VAL A 193 -9.39 -6.78 -1.94
C VAL A 193 -8.26 -6.76 -2.98
N GLY A 194 -7.02 -6.56 -2.53
CA GLY A 194 -5.83 -6.52 -3.36
C GLY A 194 -5.56 -5.14 -3.94
N GLY A 195 -4.89 -5.14 -5.09
CA GLY A 195 -4.41 -3.94 -5.80
C GLY A 195 -3.27 -4.35 -6.72
N VAL A 196 -2.12 -3.70 -6.60
CA VAL A 196 -0.89 -4.08 -7.30
C VAL A 196 0.28 -4.09 -6.33
N PHE A 197 1.19 -5.06 -6.48
CA PHE A 197 2.43 -5.15 -5.72
C PHE A 197 3.54 -5.67 -6.62
N PHE A 198 4.71 -5.05 -6.51
CA PHE A 198 5.91 -5.47 -7.21
C PHE A 198 7.15 -5.19 -6.37
N ASP A 199 8.13 -6.07 -6.52
CA ASP A 199 9.52 -5.83 -6.20
C ASP A 199 10.28 -5.93 -7.50
N GLU A 200 11.37 -5.17 -7.65
CA GLU A 200 12.13 -5.12 -8.91
C GLU A 200 11.26 -4.82 -10.14
N LEU A 201 10.74 -3.58 -10.23
CA LEU A 201 9.98 -3.07 -11.38
C LEU A 201 10.60 -3.50 -12.71
N THR A 202 11.91 -3.33 -12.81
CA THR A 202 12.76 -3.97 -13.80
C THR A 202 13.72 -4.89 -13.07
N GLY A 203 13.89 -6.12 -13.58
CA GLY A 203 14.84 -7.07 -13.02
C GLY A 203 16.25 -6.49 -13.00
N VAL A 204 17.01 -6.78 -11.93
CA VAL A 204 18.34 -6.19 -11.68
C VAL A 204 19.31 -6.32 -12.86
N GLU A 205 19.28 -7.45 -13.58
CA GLU A 205 20.16 -7.69 -14.73
C GLU A 205 19.80 -6.77 -15.92
N GLU A 206 18.51 -6.58 -16.21
CA GLU A 206 18.05 -5.66 -17.25
C GLU A 206 18.34 -4.21 -16.87
N ALA A 207 18.08 -3.83 -15.61
CA ALA A 207 18.38 -2.50 -15.09
C ALA A 207 19.87 -2.16 -15.21
N ARG A 208 20.75 -3.14 -14.94
CA ARG A 208 22.20 -2.99 -15.11
C ARG A 208 22.59 -2.86 -16.58
N ALA A 209 22.04 -3.69 -17.46
CA ALA A 209 22.38 -3.68 -18.89
C ALA A 209 21.92 -2.39 -19.59
N GLY A 210 20.74 -1.87 -19.24
CA GLY A 210 20.16 -0.68 -19.85
C GLY A 210 20.51 0.64 -19.18
N GLY A 211 21.13 0.60 -17.99
CA GLY A 211 21.72 1.77 -17.32
C GLY A 211 20.74 2.93 -17.15
N ASP A 212 21.16 4.14 -17.54
CA ASP A 212 20.35 5.36 -17.38
C ASP A 212 19.02 5.30 -18.13
N ALA A 213 18.94 4.65 -19.31
CA ALA A 213 17.70 4.60 -20.08
C ALA A 213 16.58 3.84 -19.32
N ILE A 214 16.94 2.74 -18.65
CA ILE A 214 15.99 1.99 -17.80
C ILE A 214 15.69 2.78 -16.53
N PHE A 215 16.68 3.47 -15.95
CA PHE A 215 16.44 4.34 -14.81
C PHE A 215 15.42 5.44 -15.13
N GLU A 216 15.54 6.12 -16.28
CA GLU A 216 14.60 7.14 -16.75
C GLU A 216 13.19 6.57 -16.95
N ARG A 217 13.08 5.41 -17.60
CA ARG A 217 11.82 4.70 -17.82
C ARG A 217 11.14 4.34 -16.50
N ASP A 218 11.90 3.79 -15.57
CA ASP A 218 11.36 3.27 -14.30
C ASP A 218 10.99 4.41 -13.35
N ILE A 219 11.80 5.48 -13.27
CA ILE A 219 11.46 6.62 -12.41
C ILE A 219 10.22 7.37 -12.93
N GLU A 220 9.99 7.39 -14.25
CA GLU A 220 8.75 7.90 -14.85
C GLU A 220 7.55 7.05 -14.43
N CYS A 221 7.65 5.71 -14.53
CA CYS A 221 6.61 4.79 -14.07
C CYS A 221 6.24 4.98 -12.60
N ILE A 222 7.25 5.16 -11.74
CA ILE A 222 7.05 5.42 -10.31
C ILE A 222 6.43 6.79 -10.05
N SER A 223 6.82 7.82 -10.82
CA SER A 223 6.21 9.14 -10.73
C SER A 223 4.73 9.10 -11.08
N ASP A 224 4.40 8.45 -12.19
CA ASP A 224 3.03 8.23 -12.64
C ASP A 224 2.20 7.41 -11.65
N GLY A 225 2.83 6.42 -11.00
CA GLY A 225 2.20 5.61 -9.96
C GLY A 225 1.82 6.44 -8.74
N ILE A 226 2.71 7.33 -8.29
CA ILE A 226 2.46 8.26 -7.18
C ILE A 226 1.28 9.20 -7.50
N ASP A 227 1.27 9.77 -8.70
CA ASP A 227 0.22 10.70 -9.14
C ASP A 227 -1.13 9.99 -9.33
N THR A 228 -1.11 8.68 -9.59
CA THR A 228 -2.31 7.84 -9.72
C THR A 228 -3.00 7.57 -8.38
N LEU A 229 -2.26 7.57 -7.25
CA LEU A 229 -2.79 7.15 -5.94
C LEU A 229 -4.02 7.96 -5.50
N THR A 230 -4.00 9.27 -5.68
CA THR A 230 -5.14 10.13 -5.31
C THR A 230 -6.35 9.86 -6.19
N SER A 231 -6.15 9.65 -7.50
CA SER A 231 -7.24 9.30 -8.43
C SER A 231 -7.86 7.94 -8.10
N ALA A 232 -7.07 7.01 -7.58
CA ALA A 232 -7.53 5.68 -7.20
C ALA A 232 -8.32 5.68 -5.88
N TYR A 233 -8.00 6.57 -4.93
CA TYR A 233 -8.57 6.52 -3.57
C TYR A 233 -9.56 7.65 -3.24
N VAL A 234 -9.31 8.89 -3.67
CA VAL A 234 -10.14 10.06 -3.32
C VAL A 234 -11.62 9.87 -3.67
N PRO A 235 -12.00 9.36 -4.86
CA PRO A 235 -13.41 9.20 -5.20
C PRO A 235 -14.15 8.22 -4.26
N LEU A 236 -13.44 7.25 -3.68
CA LEU A 236 -14.01 6.28 -2.74
C LEU A 236 -14.30 6.96 -1.41
N VAL A 237 -13.36 7.78 -0.94
CA VAL A 237 -13.53 8.58 0.27
C VAL A 237 -14.72 9.53 0.13
N GLU A 238 -14.80 10.27 -0.98
CA GLU A 238 -15.89 11.22 -1.23
C GLU A 238 -17.26 10.55 -1.26
N ARG A 239 -17.38 9.36 -1.86
CA ARG A 239 -18.63 8.60 -1.90
C ARG A 239 -19.06 8.06 -0.54
N ARG A 240 -18.11 7.70 0.33
CA ARG A 240 -18.38 6.88 1.53
C ARG A 240 -18.23 7.60 2.86
N ALA A 241 -17.48 8.71 2.93
CA ALA A 241 -17.17 9.37 4.19
C ALA A 241 -18.41 9.87 4.95
N ALA A 242 -19.50 10.19 4.24
CA ALA A 242 -20.77 10.64 4.81
C ALA A 242 -21.80 9.53 5.06
N THR A 243 -21.50 8.26 4.73
CA THR A 243 -22.45 7.15 4.92
C THR A 243 -22.76 6.96 6.40
N PRO A 244 -24.04 6.96 6.82
CA PRO A 244 -24.40 6.69 8.22
C PRO A 244 -23.92 5.32 8.68
N HIS A 245 -23.38 5.26 9.90
CA HIS A 245 -22.92 4.02 10.52
C HIS A 245 -23.20 4.05 12.03
N GLY A 246 -23.30 2.88 12.65
CA GLY A 246 -23.49 2.73 14.09
C GLY A 246 -22.37 1.92 14.75
N GLU A 247 -22.64 1.50 15.98
CA GLU A 247 -21.70 0.71 16.78
C GLU A 247 -21.41 -0.65 16.16
N ARG A 248 -22.40 -1.27 15.51
CA ARG A 248 -22.25 -2.56 14.82
C ARG A 248 -21.19 -2.47 13.73
N GLU A 249 -21.27 -1.46 12.87
CA GLU A 249 -20.31 -1.28 11.78
C GLU A 249 -18.92 -0.90 12.28
N ARG A 250 -18.84 -0.12 13.36
CA ARG A 250 -17.57 0.23 14.01
C ARG A 250 -16.92 -0.95 14.70
N ALA A 251 -17.70 -1.83 15.32
CA ALA A 251 -17.20 -3.07 15.92
C ALA A 251 -16.65 -4.01 14.85
N TRP A 252 -17.35 -4.17 13.73
CA TRP A 252 -16.84 -4.93 12.58
C TRP A 252 -15.56 -4.30 12.01
N GLN A 253 -15.51 -2.98 11.84
CA GLN A 253 -14.31 -2.29 11.39
C GLN A 253 -13.11 -2.56 12.31
N ALA A 254 -13.31 -2.53 13.64
CA ALA A 254 -12.25 -2.83 14.61
C ALA A 254 -11.75 -4.29 14.50
N LEU A 255 -12.65 -5.24 14.25
CA LEU A 255 -12.28 -6.65 14.00
C LEU A 255 -11.48 -6.81 12.71
N ARG A 256 -11.91 -6.16 11.61
CA ARG A 256 -11.16 -6.16 10.34
C ARG A 256 -9.81 -5.46 10.46
N ARG A 257 -9.72 -4.38 11.25
CA ARG A 257 -8.45 -3.75 11.63
C ARG A 257 -7.55 -4.68 12.44
N GLY A 258 -8.12 -5.60 13.22
CA GLY A 258 -7.37 -6.69 13.87
C GLY A 258 -6.63 -7.57 12.86
N ARG A 259 -7.25 -7.89 11.71
CA ARG A 259 -6.59 -8.63 10.60
C ARG A 259 -5.46 -7.82 9.96
N TYR A 260 -5.63 -6.50 9.86
CA TYR A 260 -4.57 -5.61 9.39
C TYR A 260 -3.34 -5.65 10.32
N VAL A 261 -3.57 -5.61 11.64
CA VAL A 261 -2.51 -5.75 12.65
C VAL A 261 -1.85 -7.13 12.59
N GLU A 262 -2.66 -8.20 12.51
CA GLU A 262 -2.15 -9.57 12.34
C GLU A 262 -1.21 -9.68 11.14
N PHE A 263 -1.58 -9.12 9.99
CA PHE A 263 -0.72 -9.12 8.82
C PHE A 263 0.60 -8.38 9.06
N ASN A 264 0.53 -7.13 9.51
CA ASN A 264 1.71 -6.27 9.62
C ASN A 264 2.72 -6.81 10.65
N LEU A 265 2.24 -7.37 11.77
CA LEU A 265 3.12 -7.87 12.83
C LEU A 265 3.64 -9.29 12.61
N VAL A 266 2.99 -10.10 11.75
CA VAL A 266 3.36 -11.51 11.53
C VAL A 266 4.02 -11.75 10.17
N TYR A 267 3.61 -11.04 9.12
CA TYR A 267 3.99 -11.35 7.75
C TYR A 267 4.67 -10.22 7.00
N ASP A 268 4.36 -8.96 7.31
CA ASP A 268 4.91 -7.85 6.53
C ASP A 268 6.44 -7.75 6.70
N ARG A 269 7.15 -8.01 5.59
CA ARG A 269 8.61 -8.03 5.57
C ARG A 269 9.19 -6.67 5.95
N GLY A 270 8.55 -5.58 5.51
CA GLY A 270 8.99 -4.21 5.80
C GLY A 270 8.92 -3.88 7.29
N THR A 271 7.77 -4.16 7.91
CA THR A 271 7.55 -3.96 9.35
C THR A 271 8.51 -4.79 10.19
N LEU A 272 8.60 -6.11 9.93
CA LEU A 272 9.49 -7.00 10.68
C LEU A 272 10.96 -6.56 10.58
N PHE A 273 11.40 -6.24 9.37
CA PHE A 273 12.77 -5.77 9.13
C PHE A 273 13.06 -4.46 9.90
N GLY A 274 12.15 -3.48 9.81
CA GLY A 274 12.32 -2.20 10.50
C GLY A 274 12.40 -2.34 12.02
N LEU A 275 11.56 -3.20 12.62
CA LEU A 275 11.55 -3.44 14.06
C LEU A 275 12.81 -4.17 14.54
N GLN A 276 13.32 -5.11 13.74
CA GLN A 276 14.52 -5.89 14.09
C GLN A 276 15.84 -5.13 13.90
N THR A 277 15.85 -4.11 13.04
CA THR A 277 17.07 -3.36 12.67
C THR A 277 17.17 -1.98 13.31
N GLY A 278 16.33 -1.67 14.29
CA GLY A 278 16.36 -0.38 15.00
C GLY A 278 15.94 0.79 14.10
N GLY A 279 14.99 0.57 13.19
CA GLY A 279 14.34 1.64 12.46
C GLY A 279 13.56 2.59 13.37
N ASN A 280 13.05 3.71 12.83
CA ASN A 280 12.20 4.60 13.60
C ASN A 280 10.87 3.91 13.91
N ILE A 281 10.71 3.48 15.16
CA ILE A 281 9.57 2.66 15.61
C ILE A 281 8.24 3.36 15.37
N GLU A 282 8.13 4.65 15.67
CA GLU A 282 6.90 5.42 15.44
C GLU A 282 6.56 5.52 13.95
N ALA A 283 7.56 5.71 13.09
CA ALA A 283 7.35 5.74 11.65
C ALA A 283 6.93 4.38 11.07
N ILE A 284 7.41 3.28 11.65
CA ILE A 284 7.05 1.91 11.26
C ILE A 284 5.63 1.57 11.73
N LEU A 285 5.33 1.83 13.00
CA LEU A 285 4.06 1.50 13.63
C LEU A 285 2.95 2.51 13.31
N MET A 286 3.24 3.61 12.61
CA MET A 286 2.24 4.49 11.99
C MET A 286 1.21 3.70 11.16
N SER A 287 1.63 2.58 10.56
CA SER A 287 0.74 1.69 9.81
C SER A 287 -0.38 1.06 10.66
N MET A 288 -0.25 1.03 11.99
CA MET A 288 -1.22 0.41 12.88
C MET A 288 -2.49 1.27 13.01
N PRO A 289 -3.69 0.67 12.95
CA PRO A 289 -4.93 1.38 13.18
C PRO A 289 -5.00 1.96 14.61
N PRO A 290 -5.81 3.00 14.84
CA PRO A 290 -5.95 3.61 16.16
C PRO A 290 -6.67 2.69 17.14
N ILE A 291 -7.61 1.87 16.64
CA ILE A 291 -8.35 0.88 17.41
C ILE A 291 -8.47 -0.39 16.57
N ALA A 292 -8.09 -1.52 17.14
CA ALA A 292 -8.34 -2.88 16.64
C ALA A 292 -8.91 -3.74 17.76
N SER A 293 -9.67 -4.77 17.41
CA SER A 293 -10.25 -5.71 18.37
C SER A 293 -10.09 -7.15 17.92
N TRP A 294 -10.14 -8.06 18.89
CA TRP A 294 -10.17 -9.50 18.68
C TRP A 294 -11.30 -10.08 19.50
N SER A 295 -12.00 -11.05 18.93
CA SER A 295 -13.03 -11.81 19.62
C SER A 295 -12.81 -13.30 19.36
N PHE A 296 -13.01 -14.11 20.41
CA PHE A 296 -12.80 -15.54 20.35
C PHE A 296 -13.88 -16.19 19.48
N ASP A 297 -13.46 -16.99 18.49
CA ASP A 297 -14.35 -17.72 17.57
C ASP A 297 -15.47 -16.86 16.95
N HIS A 298 -15.14 -15.62 16.58
CA HIS A 298 -16.12 -14.72 15.99
C HIS A 298 -16.46 -15.11 14.55
N HIS A 299 -17.76 -15.33 14.30
CA HIS A 299 -18.35 -15.49 12.98
C HIS A 299 -19.46 -14.44 12.80
N PRO A 300 -19.46 -13.64 11.72
CA PRO A 300 -20.55 -12.72 11.46
C PRO A 300 -21.86 -13.49 11.22
N GLU A 301 -22.98 -12.93 11.65
CA GLU A 301 -24.29 -13.57 11.52
C GLU A 301 -24.64 -13.79 10.03
N PRO A 302 -25.16 -14.98 9.64
CA PRO A 302 -25.58 -15.24 8.26
C PRO A 302 -26.60 -14.21 7.75
N GLY A 303 -26.48 -13.83 6.49
CA GLY A 303 -27.36 -12.84 5.86
C GLY A 303 -27.05 -11.37 6.18
N THR A 304 -26.01 -11.10 6.98
CA THR A 304 -25.55 -9.74 7.25
C THR A 304 -24.55 -9.22 6.21
N PRO A 305 -24.39 -7.89 6.07
CA PRO A 305 -23.34 -7.31 5.24
C PRO A 305 -21.93 -7.77 5.62
N GLU A 306 -21.67 -8.05 6.89
CA GLU A 306 -20.39 -8.54 7.42
C GLU A 306 -20.09 -9.96 6.92
N ALA A 307 -21.09 -10.85 6.92
CA ALA A 307 -20.96 -12.19 6.36
C ALA A 307 -20.74 -12.15 4.84
N ALA A 308 -21.46 -11.26 4.13
CA ALA A 308 -21.28 -11.07 2.69
C ALA A 308 -19.89 -10.50 2.33
N ALA A 309 -19.32 -9.64 3.20
CA ALA A 309 -18.00 -9.04 2.98
C ALA A 309 -16.87 -10.07 2.87
N LEU A 310 -16.98 -11.21 3.58
CA LEU A 310 -15.93 -12.24 3.61
C LEU A 310 -15.61 -12.82 2.23
N ALA A 311 -16.59 -12.89 1.32
CA ALA A 311 -16.39 -13.40 -0.03
C ALA A 311 -15.46 -12.50 -0.87
N ALA A 312 -15.28 -11.23 -0.49
CA ALA A 312 -14.39 -10.31 -1.18
C ALA A 312 -12.91 -10.46 -0.76
N PHE A 313 -12.63 -11.17 0.33
CA PHE A 313 -11.27 -11.36 0.87
C PHE A 313 -10.61 -12.64 0.34
N GLN A 314 -10.93 -12.98 -0.91
CA GLN A 314 -10.34 -14.07 -1.68
C GLN A 314 -9.89 -13.53 -3.04
N PRO A 315 -8.88 -14.13 -3.68
CA PRO A 315 -8.41 -13.69 -4.98
C PRO A 315 -9.55 -13.66 -6.00
N ARG A 316 -9.82 -12.49 -6.58
CA ARG A 316 -10.91 -12.28 -7.55
C ARG A 316 -10.44 -11.39 -8.69
N ASP A 317 -10.88 -11.67 -9.90
CA ASP A 317 -10.77 -10.69 -10.99
C ASP A 317 -11.89 -9.66 -10.85
N TRP A 318 -11.51 -8.44 -10.44
CA TRP A 318 -12.44 -7.33 -10.28
C TRP A 318 -12.79 -6.62 -11.59
N LEU A 319 -12.03 -6.86 -12.67
CA LEU A 319 -12.22 -6.23 -13.98
C LEU A 319 -12.86 -7.16 -15.01
N ALA A 320 -12.95 -8.47 -14.73
CA ALA A 320 -13.81 -9.37 -15.49
C ALA A 320 -15.27 -8.88 -15.42
N GLY A 321 -15.89 -8.68 -16.60
CA GLY A 321 -17.28 -8.24 -16.71
C GLY A 321 -18.26 -9.23 -16.06
N GLU A 322 -19.46 -8.78 -15.70
CA GLU A 322 -20.53 -9.58 -15.08
C GLU A 322 -21.09 -10.72 -15.95
N ALA A 323 -20.40 -11.14 -17.01
CA ALA A 323 -20.82 -12.21 -17.90
C ALA A 323 -20.81 -13.60 -17.22
N ASP A 324 -19.99 -13.82 -16.20
CA ASP A 324 -19.85 -15.14 -15.55
C ASP A 324 -20.75 -15.33 -14.30
N ALA A 325 -21.47 -14.29 -13.86
CA ALA A 325 -22.37 -14.39 -12.71
C ALA A 325 -23.77 -14.95 -13.06
N ALA A 326 -24.09 -15.08 -14.35
CA ALA A 326 -25.40 -15.54 -14.82
C ALA A 326 -25.47 -17.06 -15.10
N GLU A 327 -24.35 -17.78 -15.16
CA GLU A 327 -24.34 -19.22 -15.48
C GLU A 327 -24.35 -20.17 -14.27
N SER A 328 -24.34 -19.67 -13.03
CA SER A 328 -24.34 -20.52 -11.83
C SER A 328 -25.63 -20.49 -11.00
N ALA A 329 -26.75 -19.99 -11.55
CA ALA A 329 -28.05 -20.11 -10.89
C ALA A 329 -28.79 -21.38 -11.39
N PRO A 330 -29.03 -22.40 -10.55
CA PRO A 330 -29.89 -23.51 -10.95
C PRO A 330 -31.32 -22.98 -11.14
N ASN A 331 -31.80 -23.09 -12.37
CA ASN A 331 -33.16 -22.76 -12.78
C ASN A 331 -34.15 -23.73 -12.10
N THR A 332 -34.62 -23.40 -10.89
CA THR A 332 -35.73 -24.12 -10.26
C THR A 332 -37.05 -23.50 -10.73
N HIS A 333 -37.62 -24.07 -11.79
CA HIS A 333 -39.04 -23.89 -12.09
C HIS A 333 -39.89 -24.57 -10.99
N PRO A 334 -40.88 -23.89 -10.40
CA PRO A 334 -41.90 -24.56 -9.61
C PRO A 334 -42.86 -25.30 -10.55
N GLN A 335 -42.93 -26.63 -10.43
CA GLN A 335 -44.00 -27.40 -11.04
C GLN A 335 -45.32 -27.10 -10.31
N GLU A 336 -46.31 -26.69 -11.08
CA GLU A 336 -47.70 -26.54 -10.66
C GLU A 336 -48.25 -27.89 -10.17
N VAL A 337 -48.83 -27.87 -8.97
CA VAL A 337 -49.64 -28.97 -8.45
C VAL A 337 -51.07 -28.75 -8.95
N GLU A 338 -51.47 -29.51 -9.96
CA GLU A 338 -52.86 -29.62 -10.39
C GLU A 338 -53.63 -30.50 -9.38
N THR A 339 -54.58 -29.88 -8.68
CA THR A 339 -55.60 -30.57 -7.89
C THR A 339 -56.67 -31.16 -8.79
N ARG A 340 -56.89 -32.48 -8.71
CA ARG A 340 -58.18 -33.14 -8.93
C ARG A 340 -58.38 -34.27 -7.93
#